data_AF-A0A3D6DL92-F1
#
_entry.id   AF-A0A3D6DL92-F1
#
_cell.length_a   1.000
_cell.length_b   1.000
_cell.length_c   1.000
_cell.angle_alpha   90.00
_cell.angle_beta   90.00
_cell.angle_gamma   90.00
#
_symmetry.space_group_name_H-M   'P 1'
#
loop_
_entity.id
_entity.type
_entity.pdbx_description
1 polymer ?
#
loop_
_entity_poly.entity_id
_entity_poly.type
_entity_poly.pdbx_seq_one_letter_code
_entity_poly.pdbx_strand_id
1 'polypeptide(L)'
;MDFATEIIAYIGRFHPLVLHLPIGSLLMTFLLLLVSRFQKVPLDKAIRIGIDFSFAGAFFSALLGYFLSLDSAYDFEALKFHFWAGIITLLLTLGLSIVHRMKNKENLFFGGFLLTLVALSVTGHKGAQITHGDDFLSTAELFETPPVLVKIDSLDYYKEVVHPIFVDKCISCHNANKSKSELRLDRYDLILKGGERGSLFNSENTAEGRLVKYIELPLEDKLHMPPKNKSQLTQEEKWLLTHWVNSKAYLEQKIVSLDEDELLKNKVISFLGIGDKVKPADRSVLAQLDAAGFRIKPNALH
;
A
#
# COMPACT_ATOMS: atom_id res chain seq x y z
N MET A 1 20.25 -14.49 10.37
CA MET A 1 21.15 -14.26 9.23
C MET A 1 22.56 -14.14 9.77
N ASP A 2 23.59 -14.50 9.00
CA ASP A 2 24.99 -14.34 9.42
C ASP A 2 25.40 -12.86 9.33
N PHE A 3 26.26 -12.37 10.21
CA PHE A 3 26.67 -10.95 10.28
C PHE A 3 27.21 -10.44 8.93
N ALA A 4 27.91 -11.30 8.19
CA ALA A 4 28.38 -11.00 6.84
C ALA A 4 27.24 -10.71 5.85
N THR A 5 26.12 -11.45 5.94
CA THR A 5 24.97 -11.26 5.06
C THR A 5 24.22 -9.97 5.34
N GLU A 6 24.17 -9.52 6.60
CA GLU A 6 23.58 -8.22 6.97
C GLU A 6 24.39 -7.05 6.43
N ILE A 7 25.72 -7.12 6.48
CA ILE A 7 26.60 -6.10 5.89
C ILE A 7 26.41 -6.03 4.37
N ILE A 8 26.33 -7.19 3.71
CA ILE A 8 26.12 -7.25 2.26
C ILE A 8 24.77 -6.63 1.89
N ALA A 9 23.69 -7.01 2.59
CA ALA A 9 22.36 -6.43 2.38
C ALA A 9 22.33 -4.91 2.62
N TYR A 10 23.04 -4.43 3.65
CA TYR A 10 23.18 -2.99 3.91
C TYR A 10 23.87 -2.25 2.76
N ILE A 11 24.96 -2.80 2.21
CA ILE A 11 25.62 -2.26 1.02
C ILE A 11 24.67 -2.26 -0.18
N GLY A 12 23.80 -3.26 -0.30
CA GLY A 12 22.77 -3.33 -1.34
C GLY A 12 21.81 -2.13 -1.34
N ARG A 13 21.59 -1.46 -0.20
CA ARG A 13 20.73 -0.26 -0.10
C ARG A 13 21.23 0.93 -0.92
N PHE A 14 22.47 0.91 -1.40
CA PHE A 14 23.00 1.90 -2.34
C PHE A 14 22.58 1.64 -3.80
N HIS A 15 21.84 0.57 -4.10
CA HIS A 15 21.33 0.28 -5.44
C HIS A 15 20.58 1.48 -6.08
N PRO A 16 19.63 2.15 -5.40
CA PRO A 16 18.95 3.34 -5.94
C PRO A 16 19.87 4.53 -6.23
N LEU A 17 20.98 4.65 -5.50
CA LEU A 17 21.98 5.69 -5.78
C LEU A 17 22.74 5.38 -7.07
N VAL A 18 23.20 4.14 -7.21
CA VAL A 18 24.07 3.73 -8.33
C VAL A 18 23.30 3.54 -9.63
N LEU A 19 21.99 3.21 -9.59
CA LEU A 19 21.18 3.06 -10.81
C LEU A 19 21.06 4.34 -11.64
N HIS A 20 21.28 5.53 -11.07
CA HIS A 20 21.25 6.78 -11.82
C HIS A 20 22.42 6.92 -12.79
N LEU A 21 23.55 6.24 -12.52
CA LEU A 21 24.73 6.27 -13.39
C LEU A 21 24.44 5.69 -14.79
N PRO A 22 23.98 4.43 -14.95
CA PRO A 22 23.66 3.90 -16.27
C PRO A 22 22.48 4.64 -16.93
N ILE A 23 21.48 5.08 -16.17
CA ILE A 23 20.32 5.80 -16.74
C ILE A 23 20.76 7.10 -17.40
N GLY A 24 21.43 7.98 -16.65
CA GLY A 24 21.85 9.29 -17.15
C GLY A 24 22.88 9.17 -18.26
N SER A 25 23.85 8.27 -18.13
CA SER A 25 24.89 8.09 -19.14
C SER A 25 24.38 7.45 -20.43
N LEU A 26 23.45 6.50 -20.39
CA LEU A 26 22.83 5.94 -21.61
C LEU A 26 22.03 7.01 -22.37
N LEU A 27 21.23 7.80 -21.66
CA LEU A 27 20.44 8.88 -22.28
C LEU A 27 21.35 9.95 -22.89
N MET A 28 22.38 10.39 -22.16
CA MET A 28 23.37 11.34 -22.66
C MET A 28 24.13 10.78 -23.88
N THR A 29 24.54 9.52 -23.82
CA THR A 29 25.28 8.88 -24.92
C THR A 29 24.40 8.73 -26.16
N PHE A 30 23.10 8.45 -25.99
CA PHE A 30 22.16 8.44 -27.10
C PHE A 30 21.98 9.82 -27.72
N LEU A 31 21.92 10.87 -26.91
CA LEU A 31 21.91 12.25 -27.40
C LEU A 31 23.16 12.55 -28.24
N LEU A 32 24.35 12.17 -27.75
CA LEU A 32 25.61 12.32 -28.50
C LEU A 32 25.59 11.54 -29.81
N LEU A 33 24.99 10.34 -29.83
CA LEU A 33 24.79 9.54 -31.04
C LEU A 33 23.89 10.26 -32.06
N LEU A 34 22.78 10.87 -31.61
CA LEU A 34 21.89 11.66 -32.46
C LEU A 34 22.60 12.90 -33.00
N VAL A 35 23.29 13.65 -32.13
CA VAL A 35 24.07 14.84 -32.53
C VAL A 35 25.15 14.47 -33.55
N SER A 36 25.91 13.41 -33.30
CA SER A 36 26.92 12.87 -34.22
C SER A 36 26.32 12.58 -35.59
N ARG A 37 25.13 11.94 -35.63
CA ARG A 37 24.45 11.55 -36.87
C ARG A 37 23.84 12.73 -37.62
N PHE A 38 23.15 13.65 -36.93
CA PHE A 38 22.46 14.78 -37.56
C PHE A 38 23.41 15.91 -37.95
N GLN A 39 24.35 16.26 -37.07
CA GLN A 39 25.31 17.32 -37.32
C GLN A 39 26.57 16.83 -38.06
N LYS A 40 26.70 15.52 -38.27
CA LYS A 40 27.85 14.88 -38.93
C LYS A 40 29.18 15.22 -38.26
N VAL A 41 29.18 15.36 -36.93
CA VAL A 41 30.35 15.68 -36.10
C VAL A 41 30.94 14.38 -35.55
N PRO A 42 32.27 14.16 -35.60
CA PRO A 42 32.89 12.92 -35.13
C PRO A 42 32.93 12.86 -33.59
N LEU A 43 31.90 12.27 -32.97
CA LEU A 43 31.81 12.08 -31.51
C LEU A 43 32.09 10.64 -31.04
N ASP A 44 32.69 9.80 -31.89
CA ASP A 44 32.90 8.36 -31.65
C ASP A 44 33.57 8.06 -30.29
N LYS A 45 34.66 8.76 -29.97
CA LYS A 45 35.37 8.58 -28.68
C LYS A 45 34.48 8.92 -27.47
N ALA A 46 33.68 9.97 -27.56
CA ALA A 46 32.78 10.39 -26.49
C ALA A 46 31.66 9.36 -26.30
N ILE A 47 31.10 8.86 -27.42
CA ILE A 47 30.10 7.79 -27.41
C ILE A 47 30.68 6.53 -26.77
N ARG A 48 31.90 6.13 -27.13
CA ARG A 48 32.58 4.97 -26.53
C ARG A 48 32.74 5.09 -25.02
N ILE A 49 33.25 6.24 -24.54
CA ILE A 49 33.41 6.50 -23.10
C ILE A 49 32.04 6.43 -22.40
N GLY A 50 31.02 7.02 -23.01
CA GLY A 50 29.65 7.01 -22.49
C GLY A 50 29.07 5.60 -22.35
N ILE A 51 29.26 4.72 -23.34
CA ILE A 51 28.81 3.32 -23.26
C ILE A 51 29.60 2.54 -22.22
N ASP A 52 30.92 2.69 -22.18
CA ASP A 52 31.76 1.97 -21.21
C ASP A 52 31.41 2.38 -19.77
N PHE A 53 31.17 3.68 -19.54
CA PHE A 53 30.67 4.19 -18.26
C PHE A 53 29.26 3.67 -17.93
N SER A 54 28.37 3.63 -18.92
CA SER A 54 27.03 3.05 -18.78
C SER A 54 27.08 1.59 -18.37
N PHE A 55 27.95 0.79 -19.00
CA PHE A 55 28.14 -0.62 -18.67
C PHE A 55 28.66 -0.79 -17.24
N ALA A 56 29.69 -0.04 -16.85
CA ALA A 56 30.21 -0.08 -15.48
C ALA A 56 29.13 0.27 -14.45
N GLY A 57 28.36 1.34 -14.70
CA GLY A 57 27.24 1.73 -13.86
C GLY A 57 26.14 0.66 -13.77
N ALA A 58 25.79 0.03 -14.90
CA ALA A 58 24.80 -1.05 -14.95
C ALA A 58 25.29 -2.29 -14.19
N PHE A 59 26.58 -2.64 -14.30
CA PHE A 59 27.19 -3.76 -13.59
C PHE A 59 27.13 -3.55 -12.08
N PHE A 60 27.58 -2.40 -11.58
CA PHE A 60 27.52 -2.10 -10.15
C PHE A 60 26.08 -1.96 -9.64
N SER A 61 25.18 -1.39 -10.44
CA SER A 61 23.76 -1.35 -10.10
C SER A 61 23.18 -2.76 -9.96
N ALA A 62 23.42 -3.66 -10.92
CA ALA A 62 22.96 -5.05 -10.84
C ALA A 62 23.56 -5.82 -9.65
N LEU A 63 24.85 -5.60 -9.36
CA LEU A 63 25.53 -6.21 -8.22
C LEU A 63 24.92 -5.77 -6.89
N LEU A 64 24.70 -4.47 -6.70
CA LEU A 64 24.07 -3.93 -5.50
C LEU A 64 22.60 -4.34 -5.40
N GLY A 65 21.90 -4.45 -6.54
CA GLY A 65 20.52 -4.95 -6.58
C GLY A 65 20.43 -6.42 -6.14
N TYR A 66 21.40 -7.25 -6.55
CA TYR A 66 21.52 -8.61 -6.06
C TYR A 66 21.80 -8.65 -4.55
N PHE A 67 22.69 -7.80 -4.03
CA PHE A 67 22.93 -7.71 -2.59
C PHE A 67 21.67 -7.28 -1.82
N LEU A 68 20.92 -6.33 -2.37
CA LEU A 68 19.66 -5.89 -1.78
C LEU A 68 18.61 -7.01 -1.75
N SER A 69 18.60 -7.88 -2.76
CA SER A 69 17.69 -9.03 -2.83
C SER A 69 17.94 -10.12 -1.78
N LEU A 70 19.09 -10.08 -1.09
CA LEU A 70 19.38 -11.00 0.02
C LEU A 70 18.71 -10.59 1.33
N ASP A 71 18.13 -9.38 1.40
CA ASP A 71 17.37 -8.93 2.56
C ASP A 71 16.01 -9.64 2.61
N SER A 72 15.70 -10.27 3.75
CA SER A 72 14.44 -10.97 4.02
C SER A 72 13.18 -10.10 3.90
N ALA A 73 13.34 -8.78 3.83
CA ALA A 73 12.24 -7.84 3.59
C ALA A 73 11.65 -7.92 2.17
N TYR A 74 12.37 -8.50 1.20
CA TYR A 74 11.90 -8.61 -0.19
C TYR A 74 11.42 -10.03 -0.51
N ASP A 75 10.18 -10.14 -1.01
CA ASP A 75 9.67 -11.39 -1.59
C ASP A 75 10.22 -11.58 -3.01
N PHE A 76 10.84 -12.73 -3.25
CA PHE A 76 11.43 -13.06 -4.54
C PHE A 76 10.38 -13.14 -5.67
N GLU A 77 9.14 -13.56 -5.37
CA GLU A 77 8.09 -13.63 -6.39
C GLU A 77 7.71 -12.24 -6.91
N ALA A 78 7.70 -11.22 -6.05
CA ALA A 78 7.46 -9.84 -6.44
C ALA A 78 8.67 -9.24 -7.21
N LEU A 79 9.90 -9.65 -6.86
CA LEU A 79 11.14 -9.10 -7.44
C LEU A 79 11.53 -9.71 -8.79
N LYS A 80 11.07 -10.93 -9.09
CA LYS A 80 11.51 -11.76 -10.21
C LYS A 80 11.52 -11.03 -11.56
N PHE A 81 10.48 -10.25 -11.86
CA PHE A 81 10.40 -9.53 -13.13
C PHE A 81 11.48 -8.45 -13.23
N HIS A 82 11.61 -7.61 -12.20
CA HIS A 82 12.61 -6.53 -12.18
C HIS A 82 14.04 -7.11 -12.21
N PHE A 83 14.28 -8.19 -11.48
CA PHE A 83 15.57 -8.89 -11.45
C PHE A 83 16.02 -9.28 -12.86
N TRP A 84 15.18 -10.02 -13.61
CA TRP A 84 15.51 -10.45 -14.96
C TRP A 84 15.60 -9.29 -15.95
N ALA A 85 14.73 -8.28 -15.81
CA ALA A 85 14.80 -7.07 -16.62
C ALA A 85 16.14 -6.34 -16.42
N GLY A 86 16.65 -6.26 -15.18
CA GLY A 86 17.96 -5.70 -14.86
C GLY A 86 19.11 -6.46 -15.51
N ILE A 87 19.09 -7.79 -15.45
CA ILE A 87 20.12 -8.63 -16.10
C ILE A 87 20.09 -8.47 -17.63
N ILE A 88 18.91 -8.43 -18.24
CA ILE A 88 18.78 -8.20 -19.69
C ILE A 88 19.37 -6.83 -20.07
N THR A 89 19.03 -5.78 -19.33
CA THR A 89 19.56 -4.43 -19.57
C THR A 89 21.09 -4.40 -19.42
N LEU A 90 21.67 -5.09 -18.44
CA LEU A 90 23.12 -5.22 -18.30
C LEU A 90 23.77 -5.90 -19.52
N LEU A 91 23.21 -7.03 -19.98
CA LEU A 91 23.72 -7.77 -21.13
C LEU A 91 23.60 -6.97 -22.43
N LEU A 92 22.51 -6.24 -22.62
CA LEU A 92 22.33 -5.35 -23.76
C LEU A 92 23.36 -4.21 -23.74
N THR A 93 23.63 -3.63 -22.57
CA THR A 93 24.64 -2.56 -22.41
C THR A 93 26.06 -3.08 -22.68
N LEU A 94 26.38 -4.30 -22.23
CA LEU A 94 27.62 -4.99 -22.61
C LEU A 94 27.71 -5.23 -24.11
N GLY A 95 26.61 -5.69 -24.72
CA GLY A 95 26.49 -5.89 -26.16
C GLY A 95 26.76 -4.60 -26.94
N LEU A 96 26.28 -3.44 -26.48
CA LEU A 96 26.58 -2.15 -27.08
C LEU A 96 28.06 -1.82 -27.04
N SER A 97 28.74 -2.05 -25.90
CA SER A 97 30.20 -1.78 -25.79
C SER A 97 31.00 -2.63 -26.77
N ILE A 98 30.57 -3.87 -27.01
CA ILE A 98 31.21 -4.78 -27.96
C ILE A 98 30.91 -4.35 -29.41
N VAL A 99 29.64 -4.17 -29.76
CA VAL A 99 29.20 -3.85 -31.13
C VAL A 99 29.75 -2.51 -31.60
N HIS A 100 29.86 -1.51 -30.72
CA HIS A 100 30.46 -0.22 -31.06
C HIS A 100 31.92 -0.34 -31.52
N ARG A 101 32.65 -1.37 -31.06
CA ARG A 101 34.05 -1.63 -31.47
C ARG A 101 34.15 -2.44 -32.77
N MET A 102 33.04 -2.97 -33.27
CA MET A 102 32.99 -3.75 -34.50
C MET A 102 32.90 -2.82 -35.71
N LYS A 103 33.72 -3.09 -36.73
CA LYS A 103 33.62 -2.38 -38.01
C LYS A 103 32.32 -2.74 -38.75
N ASN A 104 31.73 -1.77 -39.44
CA ASN A 104 30.56 -1.93 -40.32
C ASN A 104 29.29 -2.46 -39.63
N LYS A 105 29.10 -2.18 -38.34
CA LYS A 105 27.91 -2.61 -37.57
C LYS A 105 27.05 -1.44 -37.06
N GLU A 106 27.12 -0.28 -37.69
CA GLU A 106 26.44 0.95 -37.23
C GLU A 106 24.91 0.79 -37.06
N ASN A 107 24.24 0.10 -37.99
CA ASN A 107 22.80 -0.14 -37.89
C ASN A 107 22.44 -1.08 -36.75
N LEU A 108 23.28 -2.11 -36.51
CA LEU A 108 23.12 -3.02 -35.37
C LEU A 108 23.37 -2.30 -34.05
N PHE A 109 24.38 -1.43 -34.01
CA PHE A 109 24.66 -0.58 -32.86
C PHE A 109 23.48 0.35 -32.55
N PHE A 110 22.96 1.05 -33.55
CA PHE A 110 21.83 1.97 -33.38
C PHE A 110 20.54 1.24 -32.95
N GLY A 111 20.20 0.14 -33.62
CA GLY A 111 19.03 -0.68 -33.26
C GLY A 111 19.16 -1.33 -31.89
N GLY A 112 20.36 -1.81 -31.56
CA GLY A 112 20.68 -2.30 -30.22
C GLY A 112 20.54 -1.20 -29.17
N PHE A 113 20.92 0.04 -29.48
CA PHE A 113 20.83 1.15 -28.52
C PHE A 113 19.38 1.47 -28.19
N LEU A 114 18.52 1.54 -29.23
CA LEU A 114 17.08 1.72 -29.04
C LEU A 114 16.47 0.59 -28.19
N LEU A 115 16.86 -0.66 -28.46
CA LEU A 115 16.41 -1.80 -27.66
C LEU A 115 16.87 -1.68 -26.19
N THR A 116 18.10 -1.26 -25.94
CA THR A 116 18.62 -1.01 -24.60
C THR A 116 17.84 0.09 -23.88
N LEU A 117 17.45 1.17 -24.58
CA LEU A 117 16.62 2.23 -23.98
C LEU A 117 15.21 1.74 -23.61
N VAL A 118 14.58 0.93 -24.47
CA VAL A 118 13.29 0.30 -24.17
C VAL A 118 13.42 -0.64 -22.96
N ALA A 119 14.45 -1.48 -22.94
CA ALA A 119 14.72 -2.37 -21.81
C ALA A 119 14.95 -1.58 -20.52
N LEU A 120 15.74 -0.49 -20.56
CA LEU A 120 15.96 0.41 -19.44
C LEU A 120 14.66 1.03 -18.92
N SER A 121 13.77 1.48 -19.81
CA SER A 121 12.45 2.01 -19.43
C SER A 121 11.59 0.95 -18.74
N VAL A 122 11.57 -0.28 -19.26
CA VAL A 122 10.83 -1.40 -18.63
C VAL A 122 11.41 -1.77 -17.27
N THR A 123 12.75 -1.88 -17.16
CA THR A 123 13.44 -2.14 -15.89
C THR A 123 13.13 -1.06 -14.87
N GLY A 124 13.20 0.22 -15.28
CA GLY A 124 12.92 1.37 -14.43
C GLY A 124 11.47 1.43 -13.97
N HIS A 125 10.51 1.19 -14.86
CA HIS A 125 9.08 1.13 -14.52
C HIS A 125 8.81 0.03 -13.47
N LYS A 126 9.36 -1.17 -13.67
CA LYS A 126 9.20 -2.28 -12.74
C LYS A 126 9.93 -2.06 -11.42
N GLY A 127 11.06 -1.36 -11.45
CA GLY A 127 11.74 -0.90 -10.24
C GLY A 127 10.88 0.09 -9.45
N ALA A 128 10.26 1.04 -10.13
CA ALA A 128 9.35 2.01 -9.50
C ALA A 128 8.09 1.34 -8.93
N GLN A 129 7.55 0.31 -9.57
CA GLN A 129 6.40 -0.45 -9.02
C GLN A 129 6.75 -1.14 -7.70
N ILE A 130 7.99 -1.61 -7.51
CA ILE A 130 8.43 -2.21 -6.25
C ILE A 130 8.45 -1.18 -5.12
N THR A 131 8.86 0.07 -5.40
CA THR A 131 9.02 1.10 -4.36
C THR A 131 7.80 2.00 -4.18
N HIS A 132 6.95 2.12 -5.20
CA HIS A 132 5.84 3.06 -5.22
C HIS A 132 4.47 2.43 -5.52
N GLY A 133 4.40 1.12 -5.79
CA GLY A 133 3.17 0.39 -6.09
C GLY A 133 2.80 0.38 -7.57
N ASP A 134 1.86 -0.50 -7.93
CA ASP A 134 1.49 -0.79 -9.32
C ASP A 134 0.88 0.41 -10.06
N ASP A 135 0.16 1.27 -9.33
CA ASP A 135 -0.57 2.43 -9.86
C ASP A 135 0.20 3.75 -9.78
N PHE A 136 1.51 3.73 -9.51
CA PHE A 136 2.30 4.96 -9.31
C PHE A 136 2.28 5.95 -10.50
N LEU A 137 2.15 5.44 -11.73
CA LEU A 137 2.01 6.26 -12.94
C LEU A 137 0.57 6.25 -13.49
N SER A 138 -0.40 5.77 -12.70
CA SER A 138 -1.80 5.77 -13.08
C SER A 138 -2.26 7.20 -13.28
N THR A 139 -2.92 7.43 -14.42
CA THR A 139 -3.60 8.69 -14.70
C THR A 139 -5.05 8.66 -14.24
N ALA A 140 -5.48 7.57 -13.58
CA ALA A 140 -6.85 7.42 -13.08
C ALA A 140 -7.25 8.61 -12.20
N GLU A 141 -6.37 9.02 -11.27
CA GLU A 141 -6.59 10.19 -10.40
C GLU A 141 -6.66 11.53 -11.17
N LEU A 142 -6.03 11.65 -12.35
CA LEU A 142 -6.11 12.86 -13.18
C LEU A 142 -7.45 12.98 -13.91
N PHE A 143 -8.18 11.88 -14.04
CA PHE A 143 -9.50 11.80 -14.69
C PHE A 143 -10.58 11.33 -13.71
N GLU A 144 -10.30 11.32 -12.40
CA GLU A 144 -11.33 11.11 -11.39
C GLU A 144 -12.35 12.25 -11.51
N THR A 145 -13.56 11.85 -11.92
CA THR A 145 -14.71 12.74 -11.88
C THR A 145 -14.88 13.25 -10.45
N PRO A 146 -15.13 14.56 -10.23
CA PRO A 146 -15.32 15.10 -8.89
C PRO A 146 -16.34 14.23 -8.14
N PRO A 147 -16.12 13.94 -6.84
CA PRO A 147 -17.01 13.07 -6.10
C PRO A 147 -18.42 13.61 -6.23
N VAL A 148 -19.31 12.77 -6.76
CA VAL A 148 -20.75 13.02 -6.73
C VAL A 148 -21.08 13.23 -5.26
N LEU A 149 -21.67 14.38 -4.92
CA LEU A 149 -22.24 14.60 -3.59
C LEU A 149 -23.27 13.48 -3.35
N VAL A 150 -22.82 12.40 -2.70
CA VAL A 150 -23.71 11.35 -2.23
C VAL A 150 -24.48 11.98 -1.08
N LYS A 151 -25.72 12.36 -1.35
CA LYS A 151 -26.70 12.56 -0.30
C LYS A 151 -26.88 11.18 0.36
N ILE A 152 -26.22 10.96 1.49
CA ILE A 152 -26.34 9.69 2.24
C ILE A 152 -27.69 9.71 2.94
N ASP A 153 -28.72 9.31 2.20
CA ASP A 153 -30.09 9.21 2.71
C ASP A 153 -30.30 7.88 3.46
N SER A 154 -29.45 6.89 3.19
CA SER A 154 -29.47 5.58 3.85
C SER A 154 -28.07 4.96 3.89
N LEU A 155 -27.76 4.20 4.94
CA LEU A 155 -26.48 3.48 5.06
C LEU A 155 -26.65 2.01 5.46
N ASP A 156 -25.73 1.13 5.07
CA ASP A 156 -25.62 -0.22 5.63
C ASP A 156 -24.95 -0.13 7.03
N TYR A 157 -25.75 0.06 8.09
CA TYR A 157 -25.27 0.34 9.44
C TYR A 157 -24.23 -0.70 9.90
N TYR A 158 -24.48 -1.99 9.62
CA TYR A 158 -23.51 -3.01 10.01
C TYR A 158 -22.19 -2.86 9.25
N LYS A 159 -22.21 -2.83 7.92
CA LYS A 159 -20.97 -2.83 7.13
C LYS A 159 -20.18 -1.54 7.27
N GLU A 160 -20.86 -0.41 7.32
CA GLU A 160 -20.23 0.91 7.24
C GLU A 160 -19.87 1.47 8.62
N VAL A 161 -20.57 1.08 9.68
CA VAL A 161 -20.34 1.62 11.04
C VAL A 161 -19.88 0.54 12.02
N VAL A 162 -20.67 -0.51 12.21
CA VAL A 162 -20.42 -1.49 13.28
C VAL A 162 -19.21 -2.38 12.98
N HIS A 163 -19.09 -2.86 11.74
CA HIS A 163 -18.04 -3.77 11.33
C HIS A 163 -16.64 -3.14 11.44
N PRO A 164 -16.39 -1.89 11.00
CA PRO A 164 -15.13 -1.20 11.25
C PRO A 164 -14.76 -1.12 12.73
N ILE A 165 -15.72 -0.79 13.61
CA ILE A 165 -15.51 -0.76 15.06
C ILE A 165 -15.12 -2.15 15.57
N PHE A 166 -15.80 -3.21 15.12
CA PHE A 166 -15.46 -4.58 15.52
C PHE A 166 -14.08 -5.00 15.00
N VAL A 167 -13.69 -4.62 13.78
CA VAL A 167 -12.35 -4.89 13.24
C VAL A 167 -11.27 -4.28 14.11
N ASP A 168 -11.43 -3.01 14.49
CA ASP A 168 -10.41 -2.29 15.27
C ASP A 168 -10.37 -2.75 16.75
N LYS A 169 -11.54 -2.90 17.38
CA LYS A 169 -11.64 -3.05 18.84
C LYS A 169 -11.86 -4.48 19.32
N CYS A 170 -12.46 -5.36 18.51
CA CYS A 170 -13.04 -6.61 19.00
C CYS A 170 -12.44 -7.88 18.36
N ILE A 171 -12.28 -7.88 17.03
CA ILE A 171 -11.95 -9.08 16.25
C ILE A 171 -10.58 -9.66 16.62
N SER A 172 -9.63 -8.84 17.09
CA SER A 172 -8.32 -9.34 17.55
C SER A 172 -8.40 -10.44 18.64
N CYS A 173 -9.51 -10.52 19.39
CA CYS A 173 -9.78 -11.51 20.42
C CYS A 173 -11.05 -12.36 20.20
N HIS A 174 -11.85 -12.04 19.18
CA HIS A 174 -13.14 -12.67 18.86
C HIS A 174 -13.21 -13.07 17.37
N ASN A 175 -12.26 -13.92 16.95
CA ASN A 175 -12.12 -14.42 15.58
C ASN A 175 -11.95 -15.95 15.56
N ALA A 176 -11.79 -16.52 14.36
CA ALA A 176 -11.68 -17.97 14.17
C ALA A 176 -10.52 -18.63 14.93
N ASN A 177 -9.38 -17.95 15.03
CA ASN A 177 -8.16 -18.47 15.64
C ASN A 177 -8.09 -18.18 17.14
N LYS A 178 -8.77 -17.12 17.60
CA LYS A 178 -8.81 -16.68 18.98
C LYS A 178 -10.22 -16.22 19.30
N SER A 179 -10.97 -17.09 19.98
CA SER A 179 -12.39 -16.91 20.27
C SER A 179 -12.64 -16.93 21.77
N LYS A 180 -12.33 -15.83 22.48
CA LYS A 180 -12.60 -15.76 23.94
C LYS A 180 -14.09 -15.97 24.22
N SER A 181 -14.41 -16.86 25.17
CA SER A 181 -15.78 -17.28 25.50
C SER A 181 -16.59 -17.75 24.28
N GLU A 182 -15.91 -18.39 23.32
CA GLU A 182 -16.52 -18.93 22.08
C GLU A 182 -17.28 -17.89 21.24
N LEU A 183 -17.05 -16.60 21.49
CA LEU A 183 -17.71 -15.50 20.80
C LEU A 183 -16.92 -15.10 19.54
N ARG A 184 -17.63 -15.05 18.42
CA ARG A 184 -17.11 -14.70 17.09
C ARG A 184 -17.78 -13.42 16.58
N LEU A 185 -16.97 -12.39 16.33
CA LEU A 185 -17.43 -11.07 15.88
C LEU A 185 -16.95 -10.72 14.46
N ASP A 186 -16.21 -11.62 13.83
CA ASP A 186 -15.66 -11.49 12.48
C ASP A 186 -16.65 -11.86 11.37
N ARG A 187 -17.79 -12.46 11.73
CA ARG A 187 -18.86 -12.81 10.80
C ARG A 187 -20.22 -12.48 11.38
N TYR A 188 -21.08 -11.87 10.56
CA TYR A 188 -22.42 -11.42 10.96
C TYR A 188 -23.32 -12.54 11.47
N ASP A 189 -23.33 -13.70 10.79
CA ASP A 189 -24.13 -14.86 11.22
C ASP A 189 -23.70 -15.40 12.59
N LEU A 190 -22.40 -15.31 12.90
CA LEU A 190 -21.87 -15.76 14.19
C LEU A 190 -22.08 -14.72 15.31
N ILE A 191 -22.14 -13.43 14.97
CA ILE A 191 -22.53 -12.36 15.91
C ILE A 191 -23.93 -12.63 16.45
N LEU A 192 -24.88 -12.97 15.57
CA LEU A 192 -26.26 -13.29 15.97
C LEU A 192 -26.36 -14.58 16.79
N LYS A 193 -25.48 -15.56 16.54
CA LYS A 193 -25.41 -16.80 17.32
C LYS A 193 -24.94 -16.55 18.76
N GLY A 194 -24.08 -15.57 18.99
CA GLY A 194 -23.48 -15.30 20.29
C GLY A 194 -22.33 -16.26 20.64
N GLY A 195 -21.99 -16.35 21.93
CA GLY A 195 -20.91 -17.20 22.43
C GLY A 195 -21.35 -18.05 23.63
N GLU A 196 -20.40 -18.51 24.43
CA GLU A 196 -20.60 -19.38 25.61
C GLU A 196 -21.63 -18.81 26.60
N ARG A 197 -21.64 -17.48 26.79
CA ARG A 197 -22.60 -16.81 27.68
C ARG A 197 -24.00 -16.67 27.05
N GLY A 198 -24.18 -17.00 25.77
CA GLY A 198 -25.39 -16.84 24.94
C GLY A 198 -25.35 -15.63 23.98
N SER A 199 -26.53 -15.16 23.53
CA SER A 199 -26.71 -13.99 22.64
C SER A 199 -26.12 -12.67 23.18
N LEU A 200 -25.47 -11.90 22.31
CA LEU A 200 -25.04 -10.52 22.61
C LEU A 200 -26.21 -9.57 22.87
N PHE A 201 -27.35 -9.89 22.31
CA PHE A 201 -28.53 -9.05 22.27
C PHE A 201 -29.63 -9.62 23.15
N ASN A 202 -30.40 -8.72 23.75
CA ASN A 202 -31.65 -9.05 24.42
C ASN A 202 -32.77 -8.38 23.63
N SER A 203 -33.66 -9.20 23.04
CA SER A 203 -34.75 -8.73 22.17
C SER A 203 -35.89 -8.05 22.94
N GLU A 204 -36.03 -8.35 24.23
CA GLU A 204 -37.05 -7.80 25.12
C GLU A 204 -36.59 -6.47 25.74
N ASN A 205 -35.32 -6.40 26.15
CA ASN A 205 -34.71 -5.19 26.69
C ASN A 205 -33.30 -4.97 26.10
N THR A 206 -33.22 -4.15 25.05
CA THR A 206 -31.99 -3.93 24.28
C THR A 206 -30.87 -3.29 25.11
N ALA A 207 -31.21 -2.40 26.05
CA ALA A 207 -30.25 -1.78 26.98
C ALA A 207 -29.60 -2.81 27.92
N GLU A 208 -30.28 -3.93 28.14
CA GLU A 208 -29.76 -5.04 28.94
C GLU A 208 -29.00 -6.10 28.13
N GLY A 209 -28.88 -5.90 26.81
CA GLY A 209 -28.01 -6.68 25.95
C GLY A 209 -26.56 -6.65 26.44
N ARG A 210 -25.89 -7.80 26.33
CA ARG A 210 -24.51 -7.93 26.80
C ARG A 210 -23.53 -7.04 26.06
N LEU A 211 -23.76 -6.79 24.76
CA LEU A 211 -22.93 -5.85 24.01
C LEU A 211 -22.95 -4.46 24.67
N VAL A 212 -24.13 -3.92 24.94
CA VAL A 212 -24.32 -2.60 25.56
C VAL A 212 -23.78 -2.60 26.99
N LYS A 213 -24.11 -3.61 27.79
CA LYS A 213 -23.62 -3.70 29.17
C LYS A 213 -22.09 -3.71 29.22
N TYR A 214 -21.43 -4.55 28.42
CA TYR A 214 -19.98 -4.75 28.56
C TYR A 214 -19.13 -3.58 28.08
N ILE A 215 -19.60 -2.81 27.10
CA ILE A 215 -18.89 -1.60 26.63
C ILE A 215 -19.06 -0.40 27.59
N GLU A 216 -20.08 -0.44 28.44
CA GLU A 216 -20.38 0.59 29.45
C GLU A 216 -19.85 0.26 30.85
N LEU A 217 -19.36 -0.97 31.08
CA LEU A 217 -18.76 -1.32 32.37
C LEU A 217 -17.56 -0.42 32.70
N PRO A 218 -17.23 -0.21 33.99
CA PRO A 218 -15.97 0.41 34.37
C PRO A 218 -14.78 -0.38 33.82
N LEU A 219 -13.69 0.31 33.47
CA LEU A 219 -12.48 -0.29 32.88
C LEU A 219 -11.86 -1.41 33.75
N GLU A 220 -12.14 -1.35 35.05
CA GLU A 220 -11.62 -2.24 36.08
C GLU A 220 -12.43 -3.55 36.19
N ASP A 221 -13.62 -3.59 35.59
CA ASP A 221 -14.46 -4.78 35.57
C ASP A 221 -13.86 -5.85 34.64
N LYS A 222 -13.89 -7.11 35.09
CA LYS A 222 -13.37 -8.25 34.32
C LYS A 222 -14.16 -8.52 33.04
N LEU A 223 -15.42 -8.10 32.98
CA LEU A 223 -16.30 -8.23 31.83
C LEU A 223 -16.28 -7.00 30.93
N HIS A 224 -15.55 -5.95 31.31
CA HIS A 224 -15.38 -4.77 30.47
C HIS A 224 -14.74 -5.14 29.13
N MET A 225 -15.32 -4.63 28.04
CA MET A 225 -14.82 -4.83 26.69
C MET A 225 -14.72 -3.49 25.96
N PRO A 226 -13.59 -3.22 25.27
CA PRO A 226 -12.38 -4.05 25.16
C PRO A 226 -11.57 -4.13 26.47
N PRO A 227 -10.78 -5.18 26.73
CA PRO A 227 -9.98 -5.28 27.95
C PRO A 227 -9.02 -4.10 28.12
N LYS A 228 -8.68 -3.73 29.37
CA LYS A 228 -7.83 -2.57 29.71
C LYS A 228 -6.52 -2.43 28.93
N ASN A 229 -5.92 -3.54 28.50
CA ASN A 229 -4.68 -3.57 27.71
C ASN A 229 -4.90 -3.51 26.18
N LYS A 230 -6.10 -3.16 25.73
CA LYS A 230 -6.49 -3.01 24.33
C LYS A 230 -7.03 -1.62 24.05
N SER A 231 -7.03 -1.25 22.76
CA SER A 231 -7.61 -0.02 22.25
C SER A 231 -9.07 0.06 22.71
N GLN A 232 -9.42 1.15 23.39
CA GLN A 232 -10.74 1.36 23.97
C GLN A 232 -11.69 2.00 22.96
N LEU A 233 -12.98 1.80 23.18
CA LEU A 233 -14.02 2.48 22.42
C LEU A 233 -14.07 3.95 22.83
N THR A 234 -14.18 4.83 21.84
CA THR A 234 -14.54 6.23 22.04
C THR A 234 -16.02 6.35 22.45
N GLN A 235 -16.41 7.49 23.00
CA GLN A 235 -17.82 7.73 23.35
C GLN A 235 -18.74 7.69 22.13
N GLU A 236 -18.24 8.09 20.95
CA GLU A 236 -18.99 8.02 19.70
C GLU A 236 -19.18 6.57 19.23
N GLU A 237 -18.14 5.75 19.26
CA GLU A 237 -18.24 4.32 18.92
C GLU A 237 -19.19 3.58 19.87
N LYS A 238 -19.13 3.85 21.19
CA LYS A 238 -20.07 3.28 22.17
C LYS A 238 -21.51 3.67 21.87
N TRP A 239 -21.74 4.93 21.52
CA TRP A 239 -23.05 5.44 21.18
C TRP A 239 -23.58 4.75 19.92
N LEU A 240 -22.76 4.64 18.85
CA LEU A 240 -23.14 4.02 17.58
C LEU A 240 -23.46 2.52 17.74
N LEU A 241 -22.69 1.79 18.56
CA LEU A 241 -22.99 0.39 18.89
C LEU A 241 -24.26 0.26 19.72
N THR A 242 -24.47 1.13 20.69
CA THR A 242 -25.67 1.13 21.55
C THR A 242 -26.92 1.45 20.74
N HIS A 243 -26.85 2.44 19.84
CA HIS A 243 -27.94 2.77 18.91
C HIS A 243 -28.25 1.60 17.98
N TRP A 244 -27.24 0.95 17.40
CA TRP A 244 -27.43 -0.22 16.55
C TRP A 244 -28.18 -1.36 17.26
N VAL A 245 -27.93 -1.57 18.56
CA VAL A 245 -28.65 -2.55 19.38
C VAL A 245 -30.07 -2.07 19.72
N ASN A 246 -30.24 -0.81 20.13
CA ASN A 246 -31.53 -0.28 20.55
C ASN A 246 -32.53 -0.14 19.39
N SER A 247 -32.06 0.24 18.21
CA SER A 247 -32.84 0.30 16.98
C SER A 247 -33.19 -1.08 16.40
N LYS A 248 -32.62 -2.16 16.97
CA LYS A 248 -32.74 -3.53 16.44
C LYS A 248 -32.29 -3.67 14.98
N ALA A 249 -31.42 -2.76 14.51
CA ALA A 249 -30.82 -2.82 13.18
C ALA A 249 -29.98 -4.09 12.95
N TYR A 250 -29.59 -4.80 14.02
CA TYR A 250 -28.99 -6.13 13.95
C TYR A 250 -29.95 -7.27 13.53
N LEU A 251 -31.28 -7.05 13.54
CA LEU A 251 -32.29 -8.03 13.13
C LEU A 251 -33.03 -7.62 11.86
N GLU A 252 -33.54 -6.38 11.82
CA GLU A 252 -34.59 -6.00 10.87
C GLU A 252 -34.08 -5.10 9.74
N GLN A 253 -33.03 -4.32 9.99
CA GLN A 253 -32.65 -3.22 9.11
C GLN A 253 -31.14 -3.12 8.98
N LYS A 254 -30.60 -3.88 8.03
CA LYS A 254 -29.19 -3.71 7.62
C LYS A 254 -28.97 -2.32 7.03
N ILE A 255 -29.98 -1.77 6.36
CA ILE A 255 -29.99 -0.42 5.78
C ILE A 255 -30.88 0.48 6.63
N VAL A 256 -30.33 1.58 7.15
CA VAL A 256 -31.03 2.55 7.99
C VAL A 256 -31.10 3.91 7.29
N SER A 257 -32.30 4.51 7.27
CA SER A 257 -32.52 5.88 6.79
C SER A 257 -31.91 6.88 7.76
N LEU A 258 -31.09 7.80 7.27
CA LEU A 258 -30.48 8.85 8.10
C LEU A 258 -31.35 10.10 8.23
N ASP A 259 -32.37 10.25 7.37
CA ASP A 259 -33.22 11.44 7.36
C ASP A 259 -34.23 11.46 8.54
N GLU A 260 -34.43 10.33 9.21
CA GLU A 260 -35.36 10.20 10.33
C GLU A 260 -34.71 10.48 11.70
N ASP A 261 -33.38 10.35 11.80
CA ASP A 261 -32.61 10.51 13.04
C ASP A 261 -31.40 11.42 12.79
N GLU A 262 -31.60 12.72 12.99
CA GLU A 262 -30.56 13.76 12.85
C GLU A 262 -29.37 13.51 13.79
N LEU A 263 -29.60 12.91 14.97
CA LEU A 263 -28.50 12.60 15.89
C LEU A 263 -27.64 11.46 15.34
N LEU A 264 -28.28 10.40 14.85
CA LEU A 264 -27.58 9.31 14.15
C LEU A 264 -26.82 9.83 12.94
N LYS A 265 -27.46 10.66 12.11
CA LYS A 265 -26.85 11.26 10.91
C LYS A 265 -25.56 12.01 11.26
N ASN A 266 -25.61 12.89 12.25
CA ASN A 266 -24.44 13.66 12.70
C ASN A 266 -23.33 12.74 13.26
N LYS A 267 -23.70 11.71 14.04
CA LYS A 267 -22.75 10.74 14.60
C LYS A 267 -22.09 9.88 13.53
N VAL A 268 -22.84 9.45 12.52
CA VAL A 268 -22.32 8.69 11.38
C VAL A 268 -21.42 9.57 10.52
N ILE A 269 -21.81 10.80 10.23
CA ILE A 269 -20.99 11.78 9.50
C ILE A 269 -19.65 12.01 10.21
N SER A 270 -19.69 12.27 11.53
CA SER A 270 -18.49 12.43 12.37
C SER A 270 -17.62 11.18 12.32
N PHE A 271 -18.20 10.00 12.54
CA PHE A 271 -17.49 8.73 12.55
C PHE A 271 -16.85 8.37 11.21
N LEU A 272 -17.54 8.63 10.10
CA LEU A 272 -17.03 8.39 8.74
C LEU A 272 -16.11 9.51 8.24
N GLY A 273 -16.05 10.65 8.94
CA GLY A 273 -15.32 11.84 8.52
C GLY A 273 -15.94 12.53 7.29
N ILE A 274 -17.24 12.35 7.05
CA ILE A 274 -17.96 12.88 5.86
C ILE A 274 -18.40 14.32 6.12
N GLY A 275 -17.47 15.25 6.15
CA GLY A 275 -17.81 16.67 6.34
C GLY A 275 -16.66 17.53 6.82
N ASP A 276 -15.64 16.92 7.43
CA ASP A 276 -14.43 17.63 7.76
C ASP A 276 -13.54 17.70 6.53
N LYS A 277 -13.31 18.92 6.02
CA LYS A 277 -12.13 19.20 5.19
C LYS A 277 -10.90 19.07 6.07
N VAL A 278 -10.46 17.85 6.31
CA VAL A 278 -9.21 17.61 7.03
C VAL A 278 -8.08 18.02 6.10
N LYS A 279 -7.14 18.82 6.61
CA LYS A 279 -5.90 19.06 5.86
C LYS A 279 -5.26 17.68 5.57
N PRO A 280 -4.78 17.44 4.34
CA PRO A 280 -4.07 16.22 4.03
C PRO A 280 -3.00 15.96 5.09
N ALA A 281 -2.94 14.74 5.62
CA ALA A 281 -1.92 14.37 6.58
C ALA A 281 -0.54 14.60 5.96
N ASP A 282 0.38 15.18 6.72
CA ASP A 282 1.74 15.44 6.26
C ASP A 282 2.39 14.12 5.82
N ARG A 283 2.98 14.10 4.62
CA ARG A 283 3.61 12.91 4.04
C ARG A 283 4.68 12.32 4.97
N SER A 284 5.35 13.17 5.75
CA SER A 284 6.33 12.72 6.75
C SER A 284 5.69 11.92 7.89
N VAL A 285 4.49 12.31 8.32
CA VAL A 285 3.73 11.63 9.39
C VAL A 285 3.14 10.32 8.86
N LEU A 286 2.62 10.31 7.63
CA LEU A 286 2.14 9.10 6.98
C LEU A 286 3.28 8.06 6.83
N ALA A 287 4.47 8.49 6.41
CA ALA A 287 5.63 7.60 6.32
C ALA A 287 6.07 7.04 7.68
N GLN A 288 5.98 7.83 8.76
CA GLN A 288 6.29 7.36 10.12
C GLN A 288 5.29 6.33 10.62
N LEU A 289 4.00 6.53 10.34
CA LEU A 289 2.93 5.60 10.70
C LEU A 289 3.05 4.28 9.95
N ASP A 290 3.36 4.33 8.65
CA ASP A 290 3.58 3.13 7.83
C ASP A 290 4.84 2.37 8.30
N ALA A 291 5.94 3.09 8.58
CA ALA A 291 7.15 2.50 9.15
C ALA A 291 6.94 1.90 10.56
N ALA A 292 5.98 2.43 11.33
CA ALA A 292 5.57 1.89 12.61
C ALA A 292 4.58 0.70 12.49
N GLY A 293 4.27 0.27 11.27
CA GLY A 293 3.43 -0.90 10.99
C GLY A 293 1.93 -0.63 11.05
N PHE A 294 1.50 0.65 11.07
CA PHE A 294 0.09 0.99 10.96
C PHE A 294 -0.37 0.88 9.51
N ARG A 295 -1.52 0.23 9.28
CA ARG A 295 -2.15 0.22 7.96
C ARG A 295 -2.89 1.52 7.73
N ILE A 296 -2.35 2.36 6.87
CA ILE A 296 -2.97 3.61 6.43
C ILE A 296 -3.83 3.30 5.21
N LYS A 297 -5.11 3.61 5.28
CA LYS A 297 -6.00 3.58 4.11
C LYS A 297 -6.45 5.01 3.81
N PRO A 298 -6.48 5.44 2.53
CA PRO A 298 -7.16 6.67 2.17
C PRO A 298 -8.59 6.58 2.66
N ASN A 299 -9.12 7.67 3.21
CA ASN A 299 -10.56 7.73 3.45
C ASN A 299 -11.21 7.74 2.05
N ALA A 300 -11.89 6.65 1.66
CA ALA A 300 -12.38 6.40 0.30
C ALA A 300 -13.55 7.31 -0.13
N LEU A 301 -13.69 8.45 0.54
CA LEU A 301 -14.78 9.41 0.41
C LEU A 301 -14.28 10.79 -0.07
N HIS A 302 -12.99 10.90 -0.39
CA HIS A 302 -12.37 12.05 -1.04
C HIS A 302 -11.50 11.62 -2.21
#